data_AF-A0A2D5B5B8-F1
#
_entry.id   AF-A0A2D5B5B8-F1
#
_cell.length_a   1.000
_cell.length_b   1.000
_cell.length_c   1.000
_cell.angle_alpha   90.00
_cell.angle_beta   90.00
_cell.angle_gamma   90.00
#
_symmetry.space_group_name_H-M   'P 1'
#
loop_
_entity.id
_entity.type
_entity.pdbx_description
1 polymer ?
#
loop_
_entity_poly.entity_id
_entity_poly.type
_entity_poly.pdbx_seq_one_letter_code
_entity_poly.pdbx_strand_id
1 'polypeptide(L)'
;MKSPRDSPPPRSAIPPDRTRDTGPAPCARARFASSECEPRRLQDQNQKSVQDEHGYDRKQHRGPERKPAPDEGREDQEHRQRRKHQPEGGGGVLGDLLQLPSLHMHPDHGDDAHDGQRPQECRSDEIALDDLRDARDQGHIDGDLDESEHGTISLTDVYAPSVHRSRLGGMTSGNTIAIVRPVPESIGRCELTHMDRTPIDLELARSQHADYTKAFARLGCDVIELPSLDEYPDSVFVEDPAIVLDELAIIARSGAESRRGEAASVERVLGAHRTCHRITAPGCVDGGDALLIGRRLFIGISSRTNEQARAQIRSIIEPHGYQLIAVPLTDCLHLKTAATAISDDTILCNPLWAAPASFDGLRTIEIDPSEPFSGNVVRVHDTLIADSAWNATNGRLRAAGFEVEDIHLGELSKAEGSVTCSSIVFNRLG
;
A
#
# COMPACT_ATOMS: atom_id res chain seq x y z
N MET A 1 -9.01 -84.85 -32.13
CA MET A 1 -9.00 -85.10 -33.59
C MET A 1 -9.69 -83.91 -34.25
N LYS A 2 -9.19 -83.21 -35.29
CA LYS A 2 -7.89 -83.19 -36.00
C LYS A 2 -7.67 -81.73 -36.47
N SER A 3 -6.45 -81.20 -36.42
CA SER A 3 -5.96 -80.09 -37.28
C SER A 3 -5.32 -80.73 -38.55
N PRO A 4 -4.60 -80.07 -39.50
CA PRO A 4 -3.99 -78.71 -39.52
C PRO A 4 -4.25 -77.91 -40.84
N ARG A 5 -3.77 -76.67 -41.04
CA ARG A 5 -2.49 -76.23 -41.70
C ARG A 5 -2.67 -74.77 -42.18
N ASP A 6 -1.70 -73.88 -42.44
CA ASP A 6 -0.22 -73.84 -42.34
C ASP A 6 0.24 -72.40 -41.96
N SER A 7 1.55 -72.10 -41.87
CA SER A 7 2.10 -70.87 -41.22
C SER A 7 3.20 -70.10 -42.03
N PRO A 8 4.24 -69.41 -41.44
CA PRO A 8 4.73 -68.05 -41.81
C PRO A 8 6.06 -68.08 -42.65
N PRO A 9 6.87 -67.00 -42.93
CA PRO A 9 7.24 -65.74 -42.21
C PRO A 9 7.38 -64.50 -43.19
N PRO A 10 8.25 -63.44 -43.06
CA PRO A 10 9.18 -62.96 -41.98
C PRO A 10 9.25 -61.43 -41.71
N ARG A 11 10.24 -61.02 -40.87
CA ARG A 11 10.61 -59.66 -40.39
C ARG A 11 11.93 -59.13 -41.02
N SER A 12 12.20 -57.81 -40.96
CA SER A 12 13.53 -57.10 -40.83
C SER A 12 13.45 -55.63 -41.37
N ALA A 13 14.34 -54.65 -41.13
CA ALA A 13 15.30 -54.31 -40.05
C ALA A 13 15.82 -52.83 -40.17
N ILE A 14 16.13 -52.21 -39.02
CA ILE A 14 17.09 -51.12 -38.60
C ILE A 14 18.27 -50.70 -39.56
N PRO A 15 19.11 -49.62 -39.35
CA PRO A 15 18.97 -48.19 -38.93
C PRO A 15 19.57 -47.12 -39.95
N PRO A 16 20.57 -46.21 -39.68
CA PRO A 16 20.39 -44.76 -39.39
C PRO A 16 21.22 -43.68 -40.18
N ASP A 17 20.91 -42.38 -39.91
CA ASP A 17 21.76 -41.14 -39.88
C ASP A 17 22.40 -40.48 -41.15
N ARG A 18 22.26 -39.13 -41.18
CA ARG A 18 23.22 -38.05 -41.57
C ARG A 18 23.34 -37.42 -42.99
N THR A 19 23.40 -36.06 -43.00
CA THR A 19 23.85 -35.11 -44.06
C THR A 19 22.93 -35.00 -45.32
N ARG A 20 22.76 -33.91 -46.12
CA ARG A 20 23.20 -32.49 -46.22
C ARG A 20 22.39 -31.80 -47.37
N ASP A 21 22.30 -30.48 -47.66
CA ASP A 21 22.67 -29.17 -47.02
C ASP A 21 21.93 -27.98 -47.76
N THR A 22 22.16 -26.72 -47.32
CA THR A 22 21.98 -25.37 -47.93
C THR A 22 20.77 -24.48 -47.53
N GLY A 23 21.08 -23.23 -47.13
CA GLY A 23 20.14 -22.19 -46.68
C GLY A 23 19.62 -21.23 -47.77
N PRO A 24 19.01 -20.07 -47.42
CA PRO A 24 19.76 -19.00 -46.74
C PRO A 24 19.08 -18.21 -45.58
N ALA A 25 19.96 -17.68 -44.71
CA ALA A 25 19.94 -16.48 -43.84
C ALA A 25 18.63 -15.83 -43.26
N PRO A 26 18.61 -15.49 -41.95
CA PRO A 26 17.69 -14.51 -41.34
C PRO A 26 18.24 -13.06 -41.37
N CYS A 27 17.37 -12.06 -41.22
CA CYS A 27 17.73 -10.64 -41.29
C CYS A 27 18.17 -10.03 -39.93
N ALA A 28 18.93 -8.93 -40.00
CA ALA A 28 19.55 -8.21 -38.89
C ALA A 28 18.51 -7.51 -37.96
N ARG A 29 18.66 -7.53 -36.62
CA ARG A 29 19.63 -6.78 -35.78
C ARG A 29 19.44 -5.24 -35.85
N ALA A 30 18.70 -4.68 -34.91
CA ALA A 30 18.81 -3.28 -34.51
C ALA A 30 19.43 -3.18 -33.11
N ARG A 31 20.36 -2.26 -32.91
CA ARG A 31 21.01 -1.96 -31.62
C ARG A 31 20.45 -0.64 -31.09
N PHE A 32 20.10 -0.56 -29.82
CA PHE A 32 20.15 0.69 -29.07
C PHE A 32 20.74 0.44 -27.67
N ALA A 33 21.39 1.47 -27.14
CA ALA A 33 22.37 1.34 -26.07
C ALA A 33 21.74 1.22 -24.68
N SER A 34 22.19 0.24 -23.91
CA SER A 34 22.04 0.21 -22.46
C SER A 34 23.08 1.13 -21.82
N SER A 35 22.63 2.17 -21.12
CA SER A 35 23.50 2.92 -20.20
C SER A 35 23.72 2.09 -18.94
N GLU A 36 24.91 1.53 -18.79
CA GLU A 36 25.30 0.74 -17.63
C GLU A 36 25.35 1.62 -16.36
N CYS A 37 24.72 1.15 -15.28
CA CYS A 37 24.89 1.71 -13.94
C CYS A 37 25.58 0.64 -13.09
N GLU A 38 26.91 0.73 -12.95
CA GLU A 38 27.72 -0.26 -12.23
C GLU A 38 27.54 -0.16 -10.70
N PRO A 39 27.20 -1.27 -10.01
CA PRO A 39 27.44 -1.38 -8.58
C PRO A 39 28.91 -1.73 -8.32
N ARG A 40 29.61 -0.89 -7.54
CA ARG A 40 31.01 -1.13 -7.16
C ARG A 40 31.16 -2.43 -6.36
N ARG A 41 31.83 -3.43 -6.92
CA ARG A 41 32.28 -4.60 -6.17
C ARG A 41 33.51 -4.25 -5.32
N LEU A 42 33.39 -4.42 -4.00
CA LEU A 42 34.54 -4.61 -3.12
C LEU A 42 35.01 -6.07 -3.24
N GLN A 43 36.33 -6.27 -3.39
CA GLN A 43 36.93 -7.61 -3.44
C GLN A 43 37.40 -8.06 -2.05
N ASP A 44 37.23 -9.36 -1.80
CA ASP A 44 38.02 -10.26 -0.97
C ASP A 44 38.64 -9.76 0.35
N GLN A 45 38.17 -10.36 1.45
CA GLN A 45 38.96 -11.43 2.11
C GLN A 45 38.14 -12.12 3.21
N ASN A 46 37.95 -13.44 3.09
CA ASN A 46 38.78 -14.43 3.80
C ASN A 46 38.07 -15.81 3.83
N GLN A 47 38.77 -16.87 3.41
CA GLN A 47 38.23 -18.22 3.31
C GLN A 47 38.98 -19.13 4.28
N LYS A 48 38.32 -19.62 5.33
CA LYS A 48 38.81 -20.76 6.13
C LYS A 48 37.70 -21.74 6.48
N SER A 49 37.75 -22.87 5.77
CA SER A 49 37.12 -24.13 6.12
C SER A 49 37.68 -24.71 7.42
N VAL A 50 36.81 -25.23 8.29
CA VAL A 50 37.03 -26.49 9.02
C VAL A 50 35.69 -27.22 9.08
N GLN A 51 35.66 -28.46 8.61
CA GLN A 51 34.60 -29.43 8.91
C GLN A 51 34.93 -30.07 10.26
N ASP A 52 33.93 -30.41 11.08
CA ASP A 52 33.95 -31.70 11.77
C ASP A 52 32.56 -32.08 12.32
N GLU A 53 32.30 -33.38 12.32
CA GLU A 53 31.01 -33.98 12.61
C GLU A 53 30.95 -34.62 14.01
N HIS A 54 29.73 -34.60 14.58
CA HIS A 54 29.18 -35.62 15.49
C HIS A 54 29.78 -35.77 16.91
N GLY A 55 28.91 -35.63 17.92
CA GLY A 55 29.25 -35.85 19.33
C GLY A 55 28.07 -35.75 20.29
N TYR A 56 26.93 -36.40 19.98
CA TYR A 56 25.74 -36.37 20.83
C TYR A 56 25.75 -37.57 21.80
N ASP A 57 26.02 -37.34 23.10
CA ASP A 57 25.79 -38.34 24.14
C ASP A 57 25.04 -37.75 25.35
N ARG A 58 24.14 -38.55 25.91
CA ARG A 58 23.24 -38.21 27.01
C ARG A 58 23.87 -38.58 28.34
N LYS A 59 24.00 -37.64 29.29
CA LYS A 59 23.87 -37.98 30.73
C LYS A 59 22.97 -37.01 31.49
N GLN A 60 22.05 -37.61 32.22
CA GLN A 60 21.14 -36.95 33.16
C GLN A 60 21.90 -36.64 34.46
N HIS A 61 21.58 -35.53 35.14
CA HIS A 61 21.04 -35.57 36.52
C HIS A 61 20.81 -34.18 37.14
N ARG A 62 19.67 -34.07 37.85
CA ARG A 62 19.41 -33.25 39.06
C ARG A 62 19.72 -31.73 39.01
N GLY A 63 18.67 -30.91 39.05
CA GLY A 63 18.73 -29.59 39.71
C GLY A 63 18.28 -29.70 41.19
N PRO A 64 17.81 -28.60 41.81
CA PRO A 64 18.32 -27.23 41.70
C PRO A 64 18.65 -26.65 43.09
N GLU A 65 19.68 -25.80 43.20
CA GLU A 65 19.95 -25.03 44.42
C GLU A 65 19.77 -23.52 44.20
N ARG A 66 19.22 -22.84 45.21
CA ARG A 66 18.90 -21.41 45.25
C ARG A 66 19.83 -20.67 46.23
N LYS A 67 19.88 -19.34 46.05
CA LYS A 67 20.28 -18.26 46.99
C LYS A 67 21.70 -17.69 46.76
N PRO A 68 21.95 -16.44 47.18
CA PRO A 68 21.04 -15.27 47.21
C PRO A 68 21.65 -14.02 46.52
N ALA A 69 20.85 -12.96 46.41
CA ALA A 69 21.36 -11.63 46.06
C ALA A 69 22.02 -10.93 47.28
N PRO A 70 22.93 -9.97 47.07
CA PRO A 70 23.25 -8.93 48.03
C PRO A 70 22.35 -7.70 47.85
N ASP A 71 22.03 -7.06 48.97
CA ASP A 71 21.47 -5.70 49.09
C ASP A 71 22.55 -4.80 49.74
N GLU A 72 22.28 -3.51 49.90
CA GLU A 72 23.16 -2.45 50.44
C GLU A 72 24.30 -2.00 49.49
N GLY A 73 24.65 -0.72 49.36
CA GLY A 73 24.15 0.49 50.04
C GLY A 73 24.72 1.79 49.40
N ARG A 74 24.27 2.93 49.94
CA ARG A 74 24.35 4.32 49.45
C ARG A 74 25.75 4.96 49.32
N GLU A 75 25.73 6.21 48.81
CA GLU A 75 26.79 7.25 48.79
C GLU A 75 27.87 7.02 47.70
N ASP A 76 28.34 8.02 46.94
CA ASP A 76 28.47 9.47 47.20
C ASP A 76 27.95 10.42 46.09
N GLN A 77 27.65 11.66 46.49
CA GLN A 77 27.66 12.83 45.61
C GLN A 77 29.03 13.52 45.72
N GLU A 78 29.69 13.90 44.60
CA GLU A 78 30.31 15.23 44.52
C GLU A 78 30.75 15.68 43.10
N HIS A 79 30.53 16.97 42.84
CA HIS A 79 31.16 17.88 41.88
C HIS A 79 32.08 17.38 40.74
N ARG A 80 31.71 17.76 39.50
CA ARG A 80 32.45 18.83 38.78
C ARG A 80 31.63 19.57 37.72
N GLN A 81 31.71 20.90 37.75
CA GLN A 81 31.13 21.83 36.77
C GLN A 81 32.17 22.27 35.72
N ARG A 82 31.66 22.93 34.66
CA ARG A 82 32.38 23.71 33.60
C ARG A 82 32.92 22.83 32.46
N ARG A 83 32.79 23.23 31.18
CA ARG A 83 32.75 24.60 30.63
C ARG A 83 31.68 24.82 29.54
N LYS A 84 31.11 26.03 29.50
CA LYS A 84 30.49 26.64 28.31
C LYS A 84 31.59 27.09 27.33
N HIS A 85 31.32 27.15 26.02
CA HIS A 85 31.87 28.16 25.10
C HIS A 85 30.92 28.35 23.90
N GLN A 86 30.30 29.54 23.81
CA GLN A 86 29.90 30.18 22.55
C GLN A 86 31.06 31.10 22.11
N PRO A 87 31.01 31.59 20.87
CA PRO A 87 31.24 33.02 20.68
C PRO A 87 30.13 33.70 19.85
N GLU A 88 29.81 34.94 20.20
CA GLU A 88 29.12 35.91 19.33
C GLU A 88 30.15 36.92 18.79
N GLY A 89 29.81 37.62 17.70
CA GLY A 89 30.25 39.01 17.51
C GLY A 89 30.82 39.40 16.13
N GLY A 90 30.13 40.35 15.47
CA GLY A 90 30.62 41.11 14.30
C GLY A 90 29.99 40.70 12.96
N GLY A 91 29.31 41.55 12.19
CA GLY A 91 29.07 43.00 12.31
C GLY A 91 29.82 43.79 11.23
N GLY A 92 29.19 44.02 10.07
CA GLY A 92 29.74 44.78 8.94
C GLY A 92 28.68 45.01 7.86
N VAL A 93 28.72 46.16 7.18
CA VAL A 93 27.64 46.72 6.33
C VAL A 93 28.19 47.11 4.94
N LEU A 94 27.29 47.33 3.96
CA LEU A 94 27.52 47.74 2.56
C LEU A 94 27.95 46.58 1.63
N GLY A 95 27.58 46.53 0.35
CA GLY A 95 26.78 47.44 -0.50
C GLY A 95 26.82 46.96 -1.96
N ASP A 96 26.01 47.60 -2.84
CA ASP A 96 25.94 47.42 -4.31
C ASP A 96 25.45 46.04 -4.82
N LEU A 97 24.39 45.89 -5.63
CA LEU A 97 23.90 46.60 -6.83
C LEU A 97 24.73 46.29 -8.10
N LEU A 98 24.13 45.54 -9.04
CA LEU A 98 24.34 45.46 -10.51
C LEU A 98 23.55 44.21 -10.99
N GLN A 99 22.34 44.36 -11.54
CA GLN A 99 22.00 44.60 -12.95
C GLN A 99 22.20 43.39 -13.91
N LEU A 100 21.17 43.18 -14.73
CA LEU A 100 20.99 42.10 -15.72
C LEU A 100 21.97 42.23 -16.91
N PRO A 101 21.95 41.28 -17.86
CA PRO A 101 21.07 41.55 -19.01
C PRO A 101 20.18 40.37 -19.43
N SER A 102 18.94 40.73 -19.79
CA SER A 102 18.02 39.89 -20.54
C SER A 102 18.50 39.67 -21.98
N LEU A 103 18.20 38.52 -22.57
CA LEU A 103 18.30 38.30 -24.01
C LEU A 103 16.90 38.00 -24.58
N HIS A 104 16.33 39.00 -25.26
CA HIS A 104 15.29 38.81 -26.26
C HIS A 104 15.95 38.74 -27.63
N MET A 105 15.57 37.77 -28.45
CA MET A 105 15.64 37.88 -29.91
C MET A 105 14.33 37.37 -30.52
N HIS A 106 13.93 38.02 -31.61
CA HIS A 106 12.62 37.90 -32.25
C HIS A 106 12.50 36.65 -33.15
N PRO A 107 11.27 36.30 -33.61
CA PRO A 107 11.02 35.07 -34.35
C PRO A 107 11.47 35.19 -35.81
N ASP A 108 11.66 34.04 -36.46
CA ASP A 108 11.77 33.95 -37.91
C ASP A 108 10.65 33.06 -38.47
N HIS A 109 10.10 33.45 -39.62
CA HIS A 109 9.03 32.74 -40.30
C HIS A 109 9.61 31.86 -41.41
N GLY A 110 9.15 30.63 -41.51
CA GLY A 110 9.50 29.73 -42.61
C GLY A 110 8.38 28.74 -42.85
N ASP A 111 7.53 29.02 -43.84
CA ASP A 111 6.60 28.04 -44.40
C ASP A 111 7.40 26.92 -45.08
N ASP A 112 6.99 25.68 -44.87
CA ASP A 112 7.00 24.67 -45.94
C ASP A 112 5.97 23.59 -45.63
N ALA A 113 5.05 23.38 -46.56
CA ALA A 113 3.99 22.39 -46.44
C ALA A 113 4.31 21.17 -47.30
N HIS A 114 4.18 19.95 -46.75
CA HIS A 114 3.78 18.80 -47.56
C HIS A 114 3.12 17.67 -46.74
N ASP A 115 1.85 17.45 -47.08
CA ASP A 115 1.17 16.17 -47.31
C ASP A 115 1.15 15.06 -46.22
N GLY A 116 -0.07 14.74 -45.78
CA GLY A 116 -0.59 13.38 -45.97
C GLY A 116 -0.29 12.31 -44.93
N GLN A 117 -1.14 12.20 -43.89
CA GLN A 117 -2.04 11.04 -43.66
C GLN A 117 -2.81 11.17 -42.33
N ARG A 118 -4.12 10.90 -42.36
CA ARG A 118 -4.98 10.78 -41.16
C ARG A 118 -5.05 9.32 -40.72
N PRO A 119 -4.88 8.98 -39.44
CA PRO A 119 -5.41 7.76 -38.85
C PRO A 119 -6.94 7.86 -38.65
N GLN A 120 -7.62 6.71 -38.64
CA GLN A 120 -9.08 6.62 -38.75
C GLN A 120 -9.81 6.77 -37.42
N GLU A 121 -11.00 7.37 -37.48
CA GLU A 121 -12.01 7.29 -36.41
C GLU A 121 -12.48 5.85 -36.26
N CYS A 122 -12.28 5.25 -35.08
CA CYS A 122 -12.95 3.99 -34.73
C CYS A 122 -14.38 4.30 -34.26
N ARG A 123 -15.34 3.71 -34.98
CA ARG A 123 -16.77 3.84 -34.69
C ARG A 123 -17.11 3.20 -33.35
N SER A 124 -17.81 3.94 -32.51
CA SER A 124 -18.56 3.40 -31.37
C SER A 124 -19.88 2.82 -31.87
N ASP A 125 -20.15 1.55 -31.59
CA ASP A 125 -21.46 0.94 -31.85
C ASP A 125 -22.50 1.48 -30.85
N GLU A 126 -23.60 2.03 -31.37
CA GLU A 126 -24.75 2.46 -30.56
C GLU A 126 -25.55 1.24 -30.10
N ILE A 127 -25.76 1.10 -28.78
CA ILE A 127 -26.78 0.22 -28.22
C ILE A 127 -27.97 1.08 -27.81
N ALA A 128 -29.15 0.77 -28.34
CA ALA A 128 -30.38 1.50 -28.06
C ALA A 128 -30.77 1.36 -26.59
N LEU A 129 -31.02 2.52 -25.96
CA LEU A 129 -31.66 2.65 -24.65
C LEU A 129 -33.14 2.91 -24.86
N ASP A 130 -33.97 1.93 -24.59
CA ASP A 130 -35.41 2.11 -24.36
C ASP A 130 -35.88 1.15 -23.26
N ASP A 131 -37.02 1.52 -22.67
CA ASP A 131 -37.82 0.85 -21.64
C ASP A 131 -37.48 1.03 -20.14
N LEU A 132 -38.55 1.41 -19.41
CA LEU A 132 -38.77 1.41 -17.96
C LEU A 132 -38.23 2.58 -17.11
N ARG A 133 -38.79 3.77 -17.39
CA ARG A 133 -39.39 4.58 -16.32
C ARG A 133 -40.73 3.97 -15.94
N ASP A 134 -40.99 3.73 -14.65
CA ASP A 134 -42.21 4.11 -13.93
C ASP A 134 -42.36 3.38 -12.58
N ALA A 135 -42.28 4.15 -11.48
CA ALA A 135 -42.91 3.86 -10.18
C ALA A 135 -42.69 5.06 -9.23
N ARG A 136 -43.41 6.17 -9.46
CA ARG A 136 -43.43 7.32 -8.54
C ARG A 136 -44.89 7.64 -8.20
N ASP A 137 -45.33 7.12 -7.04
CA ASP A 137 -46.37 7.68 -6.14
C ASP A 137 -47.02 6.60 -5.27
N GLN A 138 -46.92 6.76 -3.93
CA GLN A 138 -48.05 6.72 -2.97
C GLN A 138 -47.58 6.83 -1.50
N GLY A 139 -48.29 7.62 -0.68
CA GLY A 139 -48.08 7.76 0.79
C GLY A 139 -47.04 8.85 1.15
N HIS A 140 -47.35 10.08 1.55
CA HIS A 140 -48.43 10.60 2.43
C HIS A 140 -48.32 10.11 3.88
N ILE A 141 -47.68 10.92 4.75
CA ILE A 141 -47.98 11.07 6.18
C ILE A 141 -47.75 12.56 6.55
N ASP A 142 -48.70 13.17 7.27
CA ASP A 142 -48.66 14.56 7.77
C ASP A 142 -48.02 14.69 9.16
N GLY A 143 -47.65 15.93 9.55
CA GLY A 143 -47.60 16.44 10.94
C GLY A 143 -46.48 15.90 11.85
N ASP A 144 -45.77 16.67 12.67
CA ASP A 144 -46.12 17.95 13.28
C ASP A 144 -44.87 18.78 13.64
N LEU A 145 -45.07 20.08 13.83
CA LEU A 145 -44.11 21.00 14.45
C LEU A 145 -44.38 21.05 15.96
N ASP A 146 -43.32 21.07 16.78
CA ASP A 146 -43.41 21.53 18.16
C ASP A 146 -42.25 22.49 18.47
N GLU A 147 -42.56 23.55 19.22
CA GLU A 147 -41.64 24.65 19.54
C GLU A 147 -41.24 24.64 21.02
N SER A 148 -39.99 25.03 21.26
CA SER A 148 -39.47 25.57 22.52
C SER A 148 -39.31 24.62 23.71
N GLU A 149 -38.10 24.62 24.27
CA GLU A 149 -37.94 25.03 25.67
C GLU A 149 -36.58 25.69 25.90
N HIS A 150 -36.54 26.71 26.77
CA HIS A 150 -35.32 27.47 27.07
C HIS A 150 -34.47 26.77 28.13
N GLY A 151 -33.16 26.60 27.86
CA GLY A 151 -32.18 26.08 28.81
C GLY A 151 -30.99 27.02 29.01
N THR A 152 -30.73 27.44 30.24
CA THR A 152 -29.73 28.44 30.60
C THR A 152 -28.29 27.90 30.50
N ILE A 153 -27.38 28.64 29.89
CA ILE A 153 -25.95 28.29 29.81
C ILE A 153 -25.26 28.58 31.15
N SER A 154 -24.63 27.57 31.76
CA SER A 154 -23.79 27.73 32.96
C SER A 154 -22.30 27.71 32.61
N LEU A 155 -21.56 28.75 32.98
CA LEU A 155 -20.13 28.92 32.70
C LEU A 155 -19.24 28.14 33.69
N THR A 156 -19.18 26.80 33.56
CA THR A 156 -18.16 25.97 34.23
C THR A 156 -17.77 24.73 33.39
N ASP A 157 -17.42 24.93 32.12
CA ASP A 157 -16.80 23.90 31.27
C ASP A 157 -15.45 24.39 30.72
N VAL A 158 -14.37 24.09 31.44
CA VAL A 158 -12.98 24.30 31.00
C VAL A 158 -12.19 23.06 31.40
N TYR A 159 -11.82 22.25 30.40
CA TYR A 159 -11.15 20.94 30.50
C TYR A 159 -11.97 19.75 31.03
N ALA A 160 -12.87 19.25 30.18
CA ALA A 160 -13.17 17.81 30.07
C ALA A 160 -13.25 17.43 28.57
N PRO A 161 -12.67 16.29 28.13
CA PRO A 161 -12.67 15.92 26.71
C PRO A 161 -14.03 15.33 26.29
N SER A 162 -14.79 16.11 25.52
CA SER A 162 -16.04 15.66 24.90
C SER A 162 -15.77 14.74 23.71
N VAL A 163 -15.57 13.45 23.98
CA VAL A 163 -15.75 12.42 22.95
C VAL A 163 -17.23 12.39 22.60
N HIS A 164 -17.61 12.95 21.45
CA HIS A 164 -19.00 12.94 20.98
C HIS A 164 -19.38 11.52 20.55
N ARG A 165 -19.78 10.72 21.54
CA ARG A 165 -20.45 9.44 21.32
C ARG A 165 -21.80 9.74 20.67
N SER A 166 -21.84 9.66 19.34
CA SER A 166 -23.08 9.71 18.57
C SER A 166 -24.04 8.69 19.17
N ARG A 167 -25.31 9.09 19.38
CA ARG A 167 -26.35 8.15 19.79
C ARG A 167 -26.45 7.06 18.72
N LEU A 168 -26.72 5.83 19.14
CA LEU A 168 -26.98 4.66 18.29
C LEU A 168 -28.13 4.94 17.30
N GLY A 169 -27.81 5.62 16.19
CA GLY A 169 -28.55 5.51 14.94
C GLY A 169 -28.25 4.13 14.35
N GLY A 170 -29.27 3.46 13.84
CA GLY A 170 -29.15 2.06 13.45
C GLY A 170 -28.02 1.82 12.46
N MET A 171 -27.26 0.74 12.66
CA MET A 171 -26.26 0.25 11.71
C MET A 171 -26.93 0.00 10.35
N THR A 172 -26.79 0.94 9.42
CA THR A 172 -27.12 0.73 8.01
C THR A 172 -26.01 -0.10 7.37
N SER A 173 -25.98 -1.39 7.72
CA SER A 173 -25.07 -2.38 7.13
C SER A 173 -25.20 -2.36 5.60
N GLY A 174 -24.06 -2.32 4.90
CA GLY A 174 -24.01 -2.38 3.43
C GLY A 174 -23.75 -1.05 2.70
N ASN A 175 -23.61 0.09 3.39
CA ASN A 175 -23.15 1.32 2.72
C ASN A 175 -21.62 1.37 2.49
N THR A 176 -20.85 0.59 3.25
CA THR A 176 -19.38 0.49 3.09
C THR A 176 -19.04 -0.80 2.36
N ILE A 177 -18.17 -0.72 1.36
CA ILE A 177 -17.63 -1.86 0.60
C ILE A 177 -16.19 -2.12 1.05
N ALA A 178 -15.83 -3.40 1.17
CA ALA A 178 -14.45 -3.85 1.28
C ALA A 178 -14.13 -4.80 0.11
N ILE A 179 -13.21 -4.41 -0.78
CA ILE A 179 -12.66 -5.28 -1.81
C ILE A 179 -11.44 -6.01 -1.22
N VAL A 180 -11.38 -7.33 -1.39
CA VAL A 180 -10.26 -8.20 -0.99
C VAL A 180 -9.92 -9.19 -2.11
N ARG A 181 -8.79 -9.90 -2.01
CA ARG A 181 -8.48 -11.06 -2.88
C ARG A 181 -7.89 -12.19 -2.02
N PRO A 182 -8.23 -13.47 -2.23
CA PRO A 182 -7.59 -14.59 -1.53
C PRO A 182 -6.08 -14.64 -1.80
N VAL A 183 -5.35 -15.24 -0.87
CA VAL A 183 -3.90 -15.46 -0.98
C VAL A 183 -3.58 -16.40 -2.15
N PRO A 184 -2.81 -15.96 -3.16
CA PRO A 184 -2.48 -16.79 -4.32
C PRO A 184 -1.53 -17.92 -3.92
N GLU A 185 -1.59 -19.05 -4.64
CA GLU A 185 -0.65 -20.18 -4.46
C GLU A 185 0.81 -19.74 -4.67
N SER A 186 1.02 -18.69 -5.47
CA SER A 186 2.33 -18.15 -5.80
C SER A 186 2.94 -17.19 -4.76
N ILE A 187 2.24 -16.88 -3.65
CA ILE A 187 2.65 -15.90 -2.62
C ILE A 187 4.09 -16.08 -2.11
N GLY A 188 4.62 -17.32 -2.04
CA GLY A 188 6.02 -17.58 -1.67
C GLY A 188 7.07 -16.94 -2.61
N ARG A 189 6.64 -16.41 -3.76
CA ARG A 189 7.43 -15.69 -4.76
C ARG A 189 7.16 -14.16 -4.78
N CYS A 190 6.49 -13.62 -3.76
CA CYS A 190 6.23 -12.20 -3.55
C CYS A 190 7.46 -11.31 -3.77
N GLU A 191 7.27 -10.07 -4.20
CA GLU A 191 8.34 -9.08 -4.29
C GLU A 191 8.75 -8.60 -2.88
N LEU A 192 10.04 -8.43 -2.63
CA LEU A 192 10.59 -7.97 -1.35
C LEU A 192 11.62 -6.88 -1.62
N THR A 193 11.58 -5.80 -0.82
CA THR A 193 12.42 -4.60 -0.98
C THR A 193 13.30 -4.34 0.24
N HIS A 194 12.81 -4.68 1.43
CA HIS A 194 13.42 -4.36 2.72
C HIS A 194 13.67 -5.59 3.61
N MET A 195 13.06 -6.75 3.32
CA MET A 195 13.14 -7.97 4.11
C MET A 195 13.87 -9.12 3.40
N ASP A 196 14.61 -9.90 4.16
CA ASP A 196 15.12 -11.20 3.71
C ASP A 196 13.98 -12.21 3.55
N ARG A 197 13.99 -12.98 2.46
CA ARG A 197 12.94 -13.96 2.19
C ARG A 197 12.92 -15.07 3.24
N THR A 198 11.77 -15.23 3.91
CA THR A 198 11.48 -16.39 4.76
C THR A 198 10.36 -17.25 4.15
N PRO A 199 10.28 -18.56 4.47
CA PRO A 199 9.19 -19.40 3.98
C PRO A 199 7.82 -18.96 4.52
N ILE A 200 6.86 -18.80 3.61
CA ILE A 200 5.45 -18.53 3.90
C ILE A 200 4.71 -19.88 3.95
N ASP A 201 3.99 -20.13 5.04
CA ASP A 201 3.04 -21.23 5.14
C ASP A 201 1.73 -20.79 4.47
N LEU A 202 1.48 -21.32 3.27
CA LEU A 202 0.35 -20.94 2.43
C LEU A 202 -1.01 -21.20 3.09
N GLU A 203 -1.16 -22.30 3.84
CA GLU A 203 -2.43 -22.66 4.45
C GLU A 203 -2.69 -21.82 5.71
N LEU A 204 -1.64 -21.53 6.48
CA LEU A 204 -1.73 -20.55 7.57
C LEU A 204 -2.02 -19.13 7.04
N ALA A 205 -1.36 -18.70 5.96
CA ALA A 205 -1.61 -17.41 5.31
C ALA A 205 -3.07 -17.29 4.84
N ARG A 206 -3.61 -18.34 4.20
CA ARG A 206 -5.03 -18.42 3.80
C ARG A 206 -5.97 -18.37 4.99
N SER A 207 -5.66 -19.05 6.10
CA SER A 207 -6.47 -18.99 7.33
C SER A 207 -6.47 -17.59 7.93
N GLN A 208 -5.29 -16.96 8.07
CA GLN A 208 -5.13 -15.59 8.58
C GLN A 208 -5.90 -14.58 7.72
N HIS A 209 -5.74 -14.64 6.39
CA HIS A 209 -6.46 -13.78 5.46
C HIS A 209 -7.99 -14.04 5.50
N ALA A 210 -8.44 -15.28 5.67
CA ALA A 210 -9.86 -15.58 5.79
C ALA A 210 -10.47 -14.97 7.07
N ASP A 211 -9.73 -14.91 8.18
CA ASP A 211 -10.20 -14.27 9.42
C ASP A 211 -10.18 -12.74 9.34
N TYR A 212 -9.22 -12.18 8.58
CA TYR A 212 -9.20 -10.77 8.15
C TYR A 212 -10.42 -10.41 7.29
N THR A 213 -10.71 -11.16 6.22
CA THR A 213 -11.90 -10.96 5.38
C THR A 213 -13.20 -11.00 6.19
N LYS A 214 -13.31 -11.92 7.16
CA LYS A 214 -14.48 -12.01 8.06
C LYS A 214 -14.61 -10.79 8.98
N ALA A 215 -13.54 -10.05 9.30
CA ALA A 215 -13.61 -8.85 10.12
C ALA A 215 -14.46 -7.77 9.45
N PHE A 216 -14.24 -7.49 8.16
CA PHE A 216 -15.07 -6.56 7.40
C PHE A 216 -16.57 -6.91 7.44
N ALA A 217 -16.90 -8.18 7.28
CA ALA A 217 -18.29 -8.64 7.38
C ALA A 217 -18.87 -8.46 8.80
N ARG A 218 -18.09 -8.71 9.86
CA ARG A 218 -18.48 -8.42 11.26
C ARG A 218 -18.72 -6.92 11.50
N LEU A 219 -17.89 -6.07 10.90
CA LEU A 219 -17.97 -4.60 11.00
C LEU A 219 -19.01 -3.97 10.04
N GLY A 220 -19.80 -4.78 9.33
CA GLY A 220 -20.95 -4.33 8.54
C GLY A 220 -20.64 -3.90 7.10
N CYS A 221 -19.43 -4.20 6.60
CA CYS A 221 -19.09 -4.00 5.18
C CYS A 221 -19.73 -5.05 4.27
N ASP A 222 -20.07 -4.64 3.06
CA ASP A 222 -20.31 -5.52 1.92
C ASP A 222 -18.95 -5.95 1.34
N VAL A 223 -18.66 -7.25 1.40
CA VAL A 223 -17.33 -7.79 1.03
C VAL A 223 -17.35 -8.31 -0.39
N ILE A 224 -16.54 -7.69 -1.26
CA ILE A 224 -16.35 -8.13 -2.65
C ILE A 224 -15.00 -8.85 -2.74
N GLU A 225 -15.06 -10.18 -2.78
CA GLU A 225 -13.87 -11.01 -3.01
C GLU A 225 -13.57 -11.14 -4.52
N LEU A 226 -12.41 -10.63 -4.93
CA LEU A 226 -11.87 -10.82 -6.28
C LEU A 226 -11.41 -12.28 -6.47
N PRO A 227 -11.42 -12.83 -7.70
CA PRO A 227 -10.79 -14.11 -7.98
C PRO A 227 -9.29 -14.10 -7.64
N SER A 228 -8.74 -15.26 -7.23
CA SER A 228 -7.29 -15.48 -7.17
C SER A 228 -6.63 -15.16 -8.51
N LEU A 229 -5.36 -14.76 -8.46
CA LEU A 229 -4.60 -14.31 -9.62
C LEU A 229 -3.15 -14.79 -9.49
N ASP A 230 -2.98 -16.12 -9.58
CA ASP A 230 -1.75 -16.84 -9.22
C ASP A 230 -0.54 -16.51 -10.11
N GLU A 231 -0.73 -15.85 -11.24
CA GLU A 231 0.38 -15.27 -12.03
C GLU A 231 1.05 -14.06 -11.35
N TYR A 232 0.39 -13.40 -10.40
CA TYR A 232 0.89 -12.26 -9.63
C TYR A 232 0.96 -12.63 -8.13
N PRO A 233 2.15 -12.99 -7.60
CA PRO A 233 2.34 -13.39 -6.19
C PRO A 233 1.81 -12.41 -5.15
N ASP A 234 1.89 -11.12 -5.47
CA ASP A 234 1.53 -10.02 -4.58
C ASP A 234 0.07 -9.57 -4.74
N SER A 235 -0.73 -10.25 -5.57
CA SER A 235 -2.09 -9.83 -5.92
C SER A 235 -3.11 -9.83 -4.77
N VAL A 236 -2.78 -10.47 -3.64
CA VAL A 236 -3.50 -10.33 -2.37
C VAL A 236 -3.48 -8.89 -1.85
N PHE A 237 -2.45 -8.12 -2.19
CA PHE A 237 -2.29 -6.71 -1.80
C PHE A 237 -3.05 -5.77 -2.75
N VAL A 238 -4.38 -5.90 -2.72
CA VAL A 238 -5.32 -5.17 -3.59
C VAL A 238 -5.38 -3.66 -3.34
N GLU A 239 -4.74 -3.14 -2.29
CA GLU A 239 -4.60 -1.70 -2.08
C GLU A 239 -3.73 -1.04 -3.18
N ASP A 240 -2.62 -1.66 -3.56
CA ASP A 240 -1.66 -1.00 -4.46
C ASP A 240 -2.16 -0.69 -5.87
N PRO A 241 -3.02 -1.53 -6.50
CA PRO A 241 -3.51 -1.26 -7.84
C PRO A 241 -4.53 -0.11 -7.99
N ALA A 242 -5.02 0.52 -6.92
CA ALA A 242 -5.94 1.65 -7.02
C ALA A 242 -5.97 2.61 -5.81
N ILE A 243 -6.30 3.88 -6.07
CA ILE A 243 -6.65 4.88 -5.06
C ILE A 243 -8.14 5.19 -5.23
N VAL A 244 -8.96 5.04 -4.19
CA VAL A 244 -10.41 5.30 -4.26
C VAL A 244 -10.76 6.56 -3.46
N LEU A 245 -11.50 7.46 -4.10
CA LEU A 245 -12.06 8.69 -3.52
C LEU A 245 -13.59 8.59 -3.46
N ASP A 246 -14.28 9.63 -2.98
CA ASP A 246 -15.75 9.65 -2.95
C ASP A 246 -16.34 9.55 -4.37
N GLU A 247 -15.86 10.35 -5.32
CA GLU A 247 -16.45 10.46 -6.66
C GLU A 247 -15.82 9.52 -7.71
N LEU A 248 -14.52 9.21 -7.56
CA LEU A 248 -13.72 8.54 -8.58
C LEU A 248 -12.75 7.51 -8.02
N ALA A 249 -12.21 6.68 -8.90
CA ALA A 249 -11.06 5.82 -8.62
C ALA A 249 -9.91 6.17 -9.56
N ILE A 250 -8.69 6.21 -9.02
CA ILE A 250 -7.45 6.32 -9.79
C ILE A 250 -6.83 4.93 -9.83
N ILE A 251 -6.87 4.31 -11.00
CA ILE A 251 -6.25 3.02 -11.27
C ILE A 251 -4.75 3.24 -11.40
N ALA A 252 -4.02 2.62 -10.49
CA ALA A 252 -2.60 2.82 -10.31
C ALA A 252 -1.80 2.15 -11.44
N ARG A 253 -0.56 2.61 -11.60
CA ARG A 253 0.43 1.97 -12.48
C ARG A 253 1.64 1.67 -11.60
N SER A 254 1.70 0.44 -11.09
CA SER A 254 2.69 0.10 -10.06
C SER A 254 4.13 0.40 -10.50
N GLY A 255 4.92 0.86 -9.52
CA GLY A 255 6.37 1.00 -9.67
C GLY A 255 7.03 -0.36 -9.97
N ALA A 256 6.58 -1.41 -9.28
CA ALA A 256 6.99 -2.79 -9.51
C ALA A 256 6.42 -3.30 -10.85
N GLU A 257 7.29 -3.59 -11.83
CA GLU A 257 6.84 -3.97 -13.18
C GLU A 257 6.08 -5.30 -13.20
N SER A 258 6.50 -6.21 -12.31
CA SER A 258 5.87 -7.48 -11.94
C SER A 258 4.37 -7.32 -11.65
N ARG A 259 3.98 -6.29 -10.91
CA ARG A 259 2.62 -6.10 -10.35
C ARG A 259 1.65 -5.35 -11.26
N ARG A 260 2.11 -4.74 -12.35
CA ARG A 260 1.29 -3.85 -13.21
C ARG A 260 0.05 -4.52 -13.84
N GLY A 261 0.00 -5.84 -13.94
CA GLY A 261 -1.16 -6.56 -14.47
C GLY A 261 -2.33 -6.72 -13.48
N GLU A 262 -2.09 -6.55 -12.18
CA GLU A 262 -3.12 -6.72 -11.13
C GLU A 262 -4.29 -5.73 -11.31
N ALA A 263 -3.97 -4.49 -11.71
CA ALA A 263 -4.87 -3.35 -11.79
C ALA A 263 -6.11 -3.56 -12.67
N ALA A 264 -5.98 -4.27 -13.80
CA ALA A 264 -7.09 -4.51 -14.72
C ALA A 264 -8.23 -5.34 -14.11
N SER A 265 -7.95 -6.13 -13.07
CA SER A 265 -8.97 -6.90 -12.35
C SER A 265 -9.68 -6.08 -11.28
N VAL A 266 -8.94 -5.22 -10.57
CA VAL A 266 -9.46 -4.29 -9.56
C VAL A 266 -10.32 -3.21 -10.21
N GLU A 267 -9.85 -2.63 -11.31
CA GLU A 267 -10.59 -1.63 -12.10
C GLU A 267 -11.96 -2.13 -12.56
N ARG A 268 -12.08 -3.40 -12.97
CA ARG A 268 -13.37 -3.96 -13.42
C ARG A 268 -14.44 -3.92 -12.33
N VAL A 269 -14.05 -4.12 -11.07
CA VAL A 269 -14.97 -4.02 -9.92
C VAL A 269 -15.22 -2.56 -9.57
N LEU A 270 -14.16 -1.73 -9.49
CA LEU A 270 -14.31 -0.30 -9.16
C LEU A 270 -15.15 0.46 -10.19
N GLY A 271 -15.12 0.07 -11.47
CA GLY A 271 -15.94 0.66 -12.54
C GLY A 271 -17.46 0.51 -12.34
N ALA A 272 -17.91 -0.40 -11.48
CA ALA A 272 -19.32 -0.50 -11.08
C ALA A 272 -19.72 0.52 -9.98
N HIS A 273 -18.73 1.20 -9.38
CA HIS A 273 -18.93 2.09 -8.23
C HIS A 273 -18.36 3.49 -8.41
N ARG A 274 -17.46 3.70 -9.38
CA ARG A 274 -16.66 4.92 -9.59
C ARG A 274 -16.29 5.12 -11.05
N THR A 275 -16.20 6.39 -11.46
CA THR A 275 -15.47 6.76 -12.68
C THR A 275 -13.99 6.44 -12.50
N CYS A 276 -13.43 5.63 -13.38
CA CYS A 276 -12.03 5.18 -13.29
C CYS A 276 -11.11 6.01 -14.19
N HIS A 277 -10.08 6.62 -13.60
CA HIS A 277 -8.99 7.32 -14.29
C HIS A 277 -7.71 6.50 -14.17
N ARG A 278 -6.94 6.33 -15.24
CA ARG A 278 -5.69 5.53 -15.22
C ARG A 278 -4.45 6.42 -15.15
N ILE A 279 -3.48 6.05 -14.33
CA ILE A 279 -2.13 6.62 -14.40
C ILE A 279 -1.38 6.03 -15.60
N THR A 280 -0.79 6.90 -16.41
CA THR A 280 -0.09 6.56 -17.64
C THR A 280 1.41 6.76 -17.52
N ALA A 281 2.19 6.03 -18.32
CA ALA A 281 3.65 6.17 -18.36
C ALA A 281 4.06 7.60 -18.78
N PRO A 282 5.13 8.19 -18.20
CA PRO A 282 6.09 7.58 -17.28
C PRO A 282 5.69 7.60 -15.80
N GLY A 283 4.44 7.92 -15.46
CA GLY A 283 3.93 7.87 -14.10
C GLY A 283 4.00 6.45 -13.50
N CYS A 284 4.43 6.38 -12.24
CA CYS A 284 4.32 5.20 -11.38
C CYS A 284 3.71 5.62 -10.03
N VAL A 285 2.79 4.82 -9.49
CA VAL A 285 2.22 4.96 -8.14
C VAL A 285 1.73 3.60 -7.67
N ASP A 286 1.86 3.34 -6.37
CA ASP A 286 1.20 2.26 -5.64
C ASP A 286 0.18 2.89 -4.66
N GLY A 287 -1.04 2.33 -4.54
CA GLY A 287 -2.10 2.82 -3.65
C GLY A 287 -1.76 2.79 -2.14
N GLY A 288 -0.77 1.99 -1.71
CA GLY A 288 -0.18 2.06 -0.38
C GLY A 288 0.43 3.43 -0.05
N ASP A 289 0.87 4.19 -1.06
CA ASP A 289 1.38 5.56 -0.88
C ASP A 289 0.28 6.62 -0.71
N ALA A 290 -1.00 6.26 -0.85
CA ALA A 290 -2.11 7.22 -0.90
C ALA A 290 -3.02 7.17 0.32
N LEU A 291 -3.04 8.25 1.11
CA LEU A 291 -3.82 8.37 2.35
C LEU A 291 -4.79 9.55 2.24
N LEU A 292 -6.08 9.31 2.48
CA LEU A 292 -7.15 10.30 2.37
C LEU A 292 -7.69 10.68 3.74
N ILE A 293 -7.77 11.99 4.04
CA ILE A 293 -8.51 12.53 5.19
C ILE A 293 -9.35 13.71 4.70
N GLY A 294 -10.68 13.52 4.66
CA GLY A 294 -11.61 14.48 4.06
C GLY A 294 -11.21 14.81 2.62
N ARG A 295 -10.99 16.10 2.32
CA ARG A 295 -10.52 16.57 1.00
C ARG A 295 -9.00 16.68 0.87
N ARG A 296 -8.21 16.12 1.80
CA ARG A 296 -6.74 16.10 1.74
C ARG A 296 -6.26 14.71 1.32
N LEU A 297 -5.71 14.60 0.11
CA LEU A 297 -5.02 13.40 -0.36
C LEU A 297 -3.51 13.58 -0.12
N PHE A 298 -2.97 12.82 0.82
CA PHE A 298 -1.55 12.71 1.08
C PHE A 298 -0.97 11.61 0.17
N ILE A 299 0.11 11.92 -0.54
CA ILE A 299 0.85 10.97 -1.38
C ILE A 299 2.30 10.87 -0.89
N GLY A 300 2.72 9.67 -0.53
CA GLY A 300 4.10 9.32 -0.29
C GLY A 300 4.95 9.44 -1.56
N ILE A 301 6.15 10.02 -1.43
CA ILE A 301 7.15 10.00 -2.50
C ILE A 301 8.16 8.90 -2.14
N SER A 302 8.15 7.82 -2.92
CA SER A 302 8.81 6.55 -2.63
C SER A 302 9.57 6.03 -3.85
N SER A 303 10.16 4.83 -3.74
CA SER A 303 10.69 4.10 -4.92
C SER A 303 9.59 3.63 -5.88
N ARG A 304 8.32 3.65 -5.44
CA ARG A 304 7.15 3.20 -6.19
C ARG A 304 6.33 4.34 -6.80
N THR A 305 6.31 5.49 -6.13
CA THR A 305 5.47 6.65 -6.48
C THR A 305 6.30 7.86 -6.90
N ASN A 306 6.16 8.28 -8.17
CA ASN A 306 6.99 9.31 -8.80
C ASN A 306 6.25 10.63 -9.08
N GLU A 307 7.02 11.68 -9.35
CA GLU A 307 6.52 13.03 -9.60
C GLU A 307 5.57 13.11 -10.80
N GLN A 308 5.78 12.28 -11.83
CA GLN A 308 4.94 12.24 -13.03
C GLN A 308 3.56 11.60 -12.76
N ALA A 309 3.46 10.66 -11.82
CA ALA A 309 2.18 10.20 -11.31
C ALA A 309 1.55 11.27 -10.40
N ARG A 310 2.32 11.91 -9.52
CA ARG A 310 1.83 13.01 -8.65
C ARG A 310 1.18 14.14 -9.46
N ALA A 311 1.79 14.53 -10.58
CA ALA A 311 1.22 15.53 -11.50
C ALA A 311 -0.08 15.05 -12.18
N GLN A 312 -0.18 13.77 -12.56
CA GLN A 312 -1.42 13.19 -13.11
C GLN A 312 -2.53 13.11 -12.06
N ILE A 313 -2.22 12.61 -10.85
CA ILE A 313 -3.14 12.55 -9.71
C ILE A 313 -3.68 13.95 -9.40
N ARG A 314 -2.81 14.97 -9.35
CA ARG A 314 -3.21 16.37 -9.14
C ARG A 314 -4.29 16.81 -10.13
N SER A 315 -4.02 16.62 -11.43
CA SER A 315 -4.94 16.97 -12.51
C SER A 315 -6.30 16.25 -12.42
N ILE A 316 -6.30 15.00 -11.94
CA ILE A 316 -7.52 14.20 -11.76
C ILE A 316 -8.36 14.71 -10.57
N ILE A 317 -7.73 15.08 -9.44
CA ILE A 317 -8.46 15.33 -8.18
C ILE A 317 -8.79 16.80 -7.90
N GLU A 318 -8.02 17.75 -8.44
CA GLU A 318 -8.26 19.20 -8.22
C GLU A 318 -9.66 19.65 -8.71
N PRO A 319 -10.21 19.15 -9.85
CA PRO A 319 -11.60 19.43 -10.24
C PRO A 319 -12.67 18.99 -9.24
N HIS A 320 -12.35 18.02 -8.36
CA HIS A 320 -13.21 17.51 -7.31
C HIS A 320 -12.91 18.15 -5.93
N GLY A 321 -12.14 19.24 -5.91
CA GLY A 321 -11.86 20.02 -4.71
C GLY A 321 -10.90 19.36 -3.71
N TYR A 322 -10.16 18.33 -4.11
CA TYR A 322 -9.14 17.72 -3.25
C TYR A 322 -7.82 18.49 -3.31
N GLN A 323 -7.15 18.61 -2.17
CA GLN A 323 -5.78 19.10 -2.05
C GLN A 323 -4.80 17.94 -2.10
N LEU A 324 -3.84 17.97 -3.03
CA LEU A 324 -2.75 17.00 -3.09
C LEU A 324 -1.52 17.46 -2.29
N ILE A 325 -1.20 16.73 -1.22
CA ILE A 325 -0.08 16.98 -0.29
C ILE A 325 0.97 15.89 -0.50
N ALA A 326 2.23 16.27 -0.71
CA ALA A 326 3.34 15.32 -0.83
C ALA A 326 3.95 15.06 0.55
N VAL A 327 4.21 13.78 0.87
CA VAL A 327 4.87 13.35 2.11
C VAL A 327 6.22 12.73 1.76
N PRO A 328 7.35 13.36 2.18
CA PRO A 328 8.66 12.72 2.12
C PRO A 328 8.71 11.52 3.07
N LEU A 329 9.20 10.38 2.56
CA LEU A 329 9.32 9.13 3.32
C LEU A 329 10.79 8.77 3.59
N THR A 330 11.03 7.95 4.61
CA THR A 330 12.34 7.40 4.94
C THR A 330 12.15 5.99 5.51
N ASP A 331 13.02 5.05 5.13
CA ASP A 331 13.10 3.65 5.61
C ASP A 331 11.80 2.82 5.59
N CYS A 332 10.81 3.22 4.79
CA CYS A 332 9.56 2.49 4.57
C CYS A 332 9.22 2.38 3.08
N LEU A 333 8.48 1.33 2.70
CA LEU A 333 8.11 1.06 1.30
C LEU A 333 7.05 2.04 0.79
N HIS A 334 6.01 2.26 1.59
CA HIS A 334 4.85 3.08 1.26
C HIS A 334 4.46 4.00 2.44
N LEU A 335 3.73 5.08 2.15
CA LEU A 335 3.18 5.99 3.16
C LEU A 335 2.41 5.25 4.26
N LYS A 336 1.54 4.29 3.91
CA LYS A 336 0.73 3.54 4.89
C LYS A 336 1.51 2.56 5.75
N THR A 337 2.78 2.25 5.43
CA THR A 337 3.67 1.55 6.36
C THR A 337 4.04 2.45 7.53
N ALA A 338 4.19 3.75 7.29
CA ALA A 338 4.60 4.74 8.28
C ALA A 338 3.41 5.44 8.97
N ALA A 339 2.33 5.74 8.26
CA ALA A 339 1.20 6.49 8.81
C ALA A 339 -0.15 6.13 8.21
N THR A 340 -1.21 6.07 9.03
CA THR A 340 -2.59 5.76 8.61
C THR A 340 -3.62 6.68 9.26
N ALA A 341 -4.69 6.99 8.52
CA ALA A 341 -5.81 7.78 9.00
C ALA A 341 -6.69 6.92 9.92
N ILE A 342 -6.80 7.31 11.20
CA ILE A 342 -7.56 6.56 12.22
C ILE A 342 -8.86 7.27 12.65
N SER A 343 -9.02 8.55 12.31
CA SER A 343 -10.30 9.28 12.33
C SER A 343 -10.31 10.33 11.22
N ASP A 344 -11.33 11.20 11.21
CA ASP A 344 -11.44 12.34 10.28
C ASP A 344 -10.50 13.51 10.64
N ASP A 345 -9.85 13.45 11.81
CA ASP A 345 -8.96 14.48 12.35
C ASP A 345 -7.64 13.93 12.94
N THR A 346 -7.47 12.62 13.02
CA THR A 346 -6.37 11.94 13.72
C THR A 346 -5.64 10.95 12.81
N ILE A 347 -4.31 11.00 12.86
CA ILE A 347 -3.40 10.08 12.16
C ILE A 347 -2.56 9.27 13.17
N LEU A 348 -2.39 7.97 12.91
CA LEU A 348 -1.35 7.16 13.53
C LEU A 348 -0.07 7.34 12.72
N CYS A 349 1.09 7.57 13.37
CA CYS A 349 2.32 7.90 12.66
C CYS A 349 3.57 7.29 13.32
N ASN A 350 4.49 6.81 12.49
CA ASN A 350 5.91 6.61 12.81
C ASN A 350 6.68 7.90 12.47
N PRO A 351 7.05 8.72 13.48
CA PRO A 351 7.67 10.03 13.27
C PRO A 351 9.11 9.94 12.71
N LEU A 352 9.72 8.75 12.69
CA LEU A 352 11.03 8.51 12.09
C LEU A 352 10.95 8.28 10.57
N TRP A 353 9.79 7.85 10.07
CA TRP A 353 9.59 7.46 8.66
C TRP A 353 8.73 8.44 7.87
N ALA A 354 7.76 9.10 8.54
CA ALA A 354 6.99 10.18 7.99
C ALA A 354 7.00 11.38 8.95
N ALA A 355 7.47 12.54 8.49
CA ALA A 355 7.59 13.72 9.34
C ALA A 355 6.20 14.22 9.80
N PRO A 356 5.91 14.36 11.12
CA PRO A 356 4.60 14.80 11.61
C PRO A 356 4.13 16.15 11.06
N ALA A 357 5.06 17.04 10.71
CA ALA A 357 4.77 18.33 10.05
C ALA A 357 4.09 18.19 8.67
N SER A 358 4.19 17.03 8.01
CA SER A 358 3.46 16.75 6.77
C SER A 358 1.94 16.65 7.00
N PHE A 359 1.53 16.38 8.24
CA PHE A 359 0.16 16.16 8.67
C PHE A 359 -0.39 17.36 9.46
N ASP A 360 0.13 18.56 9.23
CA ASP A 360 -0.27 19.79 9.95
C ASP A 360 -1.80 19.98 9.99
N GLY A 361 -2.29 20.48 11.13
CA GLY A 361 -3.71 20.58 11.44
C GLY A 361 -4.41 19.27 11.84
N LEU A 362 -3.71 18.13 11.89
CA LEU A 362 -4.24 16.86 12.40
C LEU A 362 -3.68 16.53 13.79
N ARG A 363 -4.46 15.81 14.59
CA ARG A 363 -3.98 15.17 15.83
C ARG A 363 -3.10 13.98 15.43
N THR A 364 -1.90 13.88 16.00
CA THR A 364 -1.02 12.73 15.77
C THR A 364 -0.99 11.83 17.00
N ILE A 365 -1.17 10.53 16.79
CA ILE A 365 -0.81 9.49 17.74
C ILE A 365 0.47 8.83 17.22
N GLU A 366 1.51 8.82 18.03
CA GLU A 366 2.75 8.12 17.68
C GLU A 366 2.65 6.64 18.05
N ILE A 367 3.07 5.78 17.13
CA ILE A 367 3.29 4.35 17.38
C ILE A 367 4.26 4.12 18.55
N ASP A 368 4.31 2.91 19.08
CA ASP A 368 5.40 2.55 19.98
C ASP A 368 6.75 2.46 19.23
N PRO A 369 7.81 3.14 19.70
CA PRO A 369 9.13 3.07 19.06
C PRO A 369 9.74 1.66 19.01
N SER A 370 9.25 0.71 19.81
CA SER A 370 9.65 -0.71 19.73
C SER A 370 8.94 -1.49 18.62
N GLU A 371 7.89 -0.94 18.01
CA GLU A 371 7.04 -1.58 17.00
C GLU A 371 7.00 -0.75 15.70
N PRO A 372 8.14 -0.49 15.02
CA PRO A 372 8.24 0.54 13.98
C PRO A 372 7.31 0.35 12.77
N PHE A 373 6.89 -0.89 12.47
CA PHE A 373 5.97 -1.24 11.37
C PHE A 373 4.48 -1.16 11.75
N SER A 374 4.15 -0.75 12.98
CA SER A 374 2.77 -0.66 13.48
C SER A 374 1.98 0.58 13.04
N GLY A 375 2.54 1.39 12.13
CA GLY A 375 1.85 2.55 11.54
C GLY A 375 0.70 2.18 10.60
N ASN A 376 0.50 0.89 10.32
CA ASN A 376 -0.46 0.35 9.37
C ASN A 376 -1.73 -0.18 10.08
N VAL A 377 -2.85 0.53 9.90
CA VAL A 377 -4.15 0.24 10.50
C VAL A 377 -5.26 0.57 9.49
N VAL A 378 -6.30 -0.27 9.41
CA VAL A 378 -7.49 -0.02 8.58
C VAL A 378 -8.63 0.51 9.43
N ARG A 379 -9.15 1.70 9.11
CA ARG A 379 -10.38 2.22 9.72
C ARG A 379 -11.61 1.67 9.00
N VAL A 380 -12.54 1.11 9.76
CA VAL A 380 -13.87 0.69 9.31
C VAL A 380 -14.91 1.26 10.28
N HIS A 381 -15.69 2.24 9.81
CA HIS A 381 -16.59 3.03 10.65
C HIS A 381 -15.84 3.64 11.87
N ASP A 382 -16.19 3.21 13.08
CA ASP A 382 -15.59 3.63 14.37
C ASP A 382 -14.56 2.62 14.92
N THR A 383 -14.25 1.54 14.18
CA THR A 383 -13.33 0.47 14.60
C THR A 383 -12.05 0.48 13.74
N LEU A 384 -10.93 0.17 14.39
CA LEU A 384 -9.62 0.03 13.76
C LEU A 384 -9.24 -1.45 13.68
N ILE A 385 -9.01 -1.99 12.48
CA ILE A 385 -8.39 -3.30 12.31
C ILE A 385 -6.87 -3.10 12.31
N ALA A 386 -6.17 -3.76 13.23
CA ALA A 386 -4.72 -3.66 13.40
C ALA A 386 -4.09 -5.06 13.55
N ASP A 387 -2.79 -5.21 13.24
CA ASP A 387 -2.14 -6.50 13.51
C ASP A 387 -1.95 -6.71 15.02
N SER A 388 -2.42 -7.86 15.50
CA SER A 388 -2.17 -8.45 16.81
C SER A 388 -0.70 -8.46 17.26
N ALA A 389 0.26 -8.42 16.32
CA ALA A 389 1.69 -8.36 16.61
C ALA A 389 2.12 -7.06 17.29
N TRP A 390 1.35 -5.98 17.14
CA TRP A 390 1.69 -4.62 17.59
C TRP A 390 0.98 -4.23 18.89
N ASN A 391 1.14 -5.05 19.93
CA ASN A 391 0.39 -4.93 21.16
C ASN A 391 0.63 -3.58 21.90
N ALA A 392 1.83 -3.00 21.83
CA ALA A 392 2.11 -1.71 22.48
C ALA A 392 1.39 -0.55 21.74
N THR A 393 1.46 -0.51 20.40
CA THR A 393 0.73 0.46 19.59
C THR A 393 -0.79 0.28 19.69
N ASN A 394 -1.30 -0.95 19.63
CA ASN A 394 -2.73 -1.22 19.78
C ASN A 394 -3.22 -0.83 21.19
N GLY A 395 -2.36 -0.97 22.21
CA GLY A 395 -2.58 -0.44 23.56
C GLY A 395 -2.69 1.09 23.60
N ARG A 396 -1.84 1.81 22.84
CA ARG A 396 -1.91 3.29 22.71
C ARG A 396 -3.20 3.75 22.01
N LEU A 397 -3.62 3.06 20.95
CA LEU A 397 -4.87 3.34 20.24
C LEU A 397 -6.08 3.18 21.17
N ARG A 398 -6.14 2.07 21.92
CA ARG A 398 -7.18 1.83 22.94
C ARG A 398 -7.17 2.87 24.05
N ALA A 399 -5.99 3.23 24.57
CA ALA A 399 -5.84 4.29 25.58
C ALA A 399 -6.26 5.68 25.06
N ALA A 400 -6.20 5.90 23.74
CA ALA A 400 -6.72 7.10 23.08
C ALA A 400 -8.24 7.06 22.79
N GLY A 401 -8.93 5.97 23.12
CA GLY A 401 -10.39 5.83 23.00
C GLY A 401 -10.88 5.17 21.71
N PHE A 402 -9.99 4.58 20.90
CA PHE A 402 -10.38 3.83 19.71
C PHE A 402 -10.72 2.38 20.04
N GLU A 403 -11.79 1.85 19.43
CA GLU A 403 -12.04 0.42 19.39
C GLU A 403 -11.08 -0.23 18.38
N VAL A 404 -10.41 -1.30 18.79
CA VAL A 404 -9.38 -1.97 17.98
C VAL A 404 -9.68 -3.48 17.90
N GLU A 405 -9.84 -3.99 16.69
CA GLU A 405 -9.95 -5.41 16.37
C GLU A 405 -8.57 -5.94 15.97
N ASP A 406 -7.95 -6.72 16.87
CA ASP A 406 -6.65 -7.36 16.59
C ASP A 406 -6.85 -8.55 15.63
N ILE A 407 -6.20 -8.51 14.46
CA ILE A 407 -6.15 -9.62 13.50
C ILE A 407 -4.68 -10.07 13.35
N HIS A 408 -4.43 -11.36 13.16
CA HIS A 408 -3.06 -11.86 12.98
C HIS A 408 -2.75 -12.10 11.50
N LEU A 409 -1.77 -11.38 10.93
CA LEU A 409 -1.35 -11.49 9.53
C LEU A 409 0.13 -11.90 9.37
N GLY A 410 0.72 -12.57 10.37
CA GLY A 410 2.15 -12.84 10.43
C GLY A 410 2.76 -13.59 9.23
N GLU A 411 1.98 -14.33 8.44
CA GLU A 411 2.45 -14.92 7.18
C GLU A 411 2.48 -13.94 6.01
N LEU A 412 1.55 -12.98 5.96
CA LEU A 412 1.59 -11.89 4.97
C LEU A 412 2.63 -10.83 5.32
N SER A 413 2.97 -10.65 6.61
CA SER A 413 4.08 -9.81 7.04
C SER A 413 5.44 -10.25 6.47
N LYS A 414 5.62 -11.55 6.20
CA LYS A 414 6.81 -12.09 5.52
C LYS A 414 6.89 -11.71 4.03
N ALA A 415 5.79 -11.22 3.46
CA ALA A 415 5.67 -10.69 2.11
C ALA A 415 5.63 -9.14 2.11
N GLU A 416 6.17 -8.49 3.14
CA GLU A 416 6.11 -7.02 3.35
C GLU A 416 4.68 -6.44 3.46
N GLY A 417 3.66 -7.30 3.60
CA GLY A 417 2.26 -6.91 3.71
C GLY A 417 1.80 -6.61 5.14
N SER A 418 0.77 -5.80 5.26
CA SER A 418 0.06 -5.55 6.52
C SER A 418 -1.44 -5.34 6.25
N VAL A 419 -2.20 -4.93 7.26
CA VAL A 419 -3.68 -4.87 7.19
C VAL A 419 -4.19 -4.01 6.03
N THR A 420 -3.69 -2.79 5.81
CA THR A 420 -4.20 -1.94 4.71
C THR A 420 -3.98 -2.58 3.35
N CYS A 421 -2.81 -3.19 3.14
CA CYS A 421 -2.37 -3.72 1.85
C CYS A 421 -3.39 -4.69 1.25
N SER A 422 -4.00 -5.54 2.08
CA SER A 422 -4.92 -6.60 1.65
C SER A 422 -6.38 -6.16 1.43
N SER A 423 -6.67 -4.86 1.39
CA SER A 423 -8.04 -4.38 1.13
C SER A 423 -8.13 -3.00 0.48
N ILE A 424 -9.23 -2.75 -0.25
CA ILE A 424 -9.71 -1.39 -0.53
C ILE A 424 -11.04 -1.20 0.18
N VAL A 425 -11.14 -0.20 1.07
CA VAL A 425 -12.37 0.14 1.81
C VAL A 425 -12.90 1.50 1.36
N PHE A 426 -14.18 1.57 0.99
CA PHE A 426 -14.81 2.81 0.54
C PHE A 426 -16.33 2.78 0.71
N ASN A 427 -16.96 3.96 0.79
CA ASN A 427 -18.42 4.09 0.88
C ASN A 427 -19.07 4.04 -0.52
N ARG A 428 -20.26 3.46 -0.62
CA ARG A 428 -21.15 3.62 -1.77
C ARG A 428 -21.54 5.10 -1.89
N LEU A 429 -21.69 5.56 -3.13
CA LEU A 429 -22.38 6.82 -3.39
C LEU A 429 -23.87 6.62 -3.11
N GLY A 430 -24.46 7.56 -2.36
CA GLY A 430 -25.88 7.55 -1.99
C GLY A 430 -26.80 8.14 -3.04
#